data_AF-A0A8J7Q316-F1
#
_entry.id   AF-A0A8J7Q316-F1
#
_cell.length_a   1.000
_cell.length_b   1.000
_cell.length_c   1.000
_cell.angle_alpha   90.00
_cell.angle_beta   90.00
_cell.angle_gamma   90.00
#
_symmetry.space_group_name_H-M   'P 1'
#
loop_
_entity.id
_entity.type
_entity.pdbx_description
1 polymer ?
#
loop_
_entity_poly.entity_id
_entity_poly.type
_entity_poly.pdbx_seq_one_letter_code
_entity_poly.pdbx_strand_id
1 'polypeptide(L)'
;MPWWGYVVLAGLAWGTYVPIIFYGGTVLGGTAGARLMAILCVGVAYFVLGVLFPLVMFMTGQQPWPDLKTNGLVFSGLAGVAGAVGAICVIFASSAAVRAAKAEPAYKEMEALKAASDQAAARTPTDPAVQSQEAAALKAEMDTYAGKYRLFIAPLIFGLAPVINTLLASLWHPRPGDPWHFGFDPPGWKLVAGIALVAAGVFLVLYSKEEEEQKKKAMATPKAAAVAPPAG
;
A
#
# COMPACT_ATOMS: atom_id res chain seq x y z
N MET A 1 -8.89 22.69 17.86
CA MET A 1 -9.46 22.33 16.54
C MET A 1 -10.73 21.52 16.77
N PRO A 2 -11.76 21.65 15.91
CA PRO A 2 -12.95 20.79 15.97
C PRO A 2 -12.60 19.34 15.59
N TRP A 3 -13.46 18.39 15.96
CA TRP A 3 -13.22 16.95 15.75
C TRP A 3 -12.97 16.59 14.27
N TRP A 4 -13.69 17.23 13.35
CA TRP A 4 -13.52 17.01 11.91
C TRP A 4 -12.14 17.45 11.40
N GLY A 5 -11.50 18.42 12.07
CA GLY A 5 -10.13 18.84 11.74
C GLY A 5 -9.12 17.74 12.01
N TYR A 6 -9.27 17.01 13.12
CA TYR A 6 -8.44 15.83 13.40
C TYR A 6 -8.71 14.69 12.41
N VAL A 7 -9.96 14.53 11.96
CA VAL A 7 -10.30 13.55 10.93
C VAL A 7 -9.60 13.86 9.60
N VAL A 8 -9.58 15.13 9.18
CA VAL A 8 -8.87 15.54 7.96
C VAL A 8 -7.36 15.32 8.10
N LEU A 9 -6.76 15.72 9.21
CA LEU A 9 -5.33 15.49 9.48
C LEU A 9 -4.99 14.00 9.50
N ALA A 10 -5.83 13.18 10.12
CA ALA A 10 -5.67 11.73 10.10
C ALA A 10 -5.75 11.20 8.66
N GLY A 11 -6.75 11.62 7.89
CA GLY A 11 -6.88 11.25 6.48
C GLY A 11 -5.65 11.62 5.65
N LEU A 12 -5.09 12.81 5.85
CA LEU A 12 -3.87 13.26 5.18
C LEU A 12 -2.64 12.44 5.60
N ALA A 13 -2.48 12.17 6.91
CA ALA A 13 -1.37 11.38 7.42
C ALA A 13 -1.41 9.93 6.89
N TRP A 14 -2.57 9.27 6.94
CA TRP A 14 -2.75 7.91 6.41
C TRP A 14 -2.66 7.86 4.89
N GLY A 15 -3.18 8.87 4.18
CA GLY A 15 -3.14 8.96 2.72
C GLY A 15 -1.72 9.17 2.18
N THR A 16 -0.90 9.96 2.86
CA THR A 16 0.50 10.22 2.46
C THR A 16 1.46 9.11 2.88
N TYR A 17 1.14 8.37 3.94
CA TYR A 17 1.95 7.25 4.45
C TYR A 17 2.26 6.19 3.38
N VAL A 18 1.25 5.77 2.60
CA VAL A 18 1.40 4.66 1.64
C VAL A 18 2.44 4.98 0.54
N PRO A 19 2.37 6.13 -0.16
CA PRO A 19 3.43 6.55 -1.09
C PRO A 19 4.83 6.63 -0.44
N ILE A 20 4.91 7.18 0.78
CA ILE A 20 6.18 7.36 1.48
C ILE A 20 6.83 6.02 1.81
N ILE A 21 6.06 5.03 2.28
CA ILE A 21 6.63 3.72 2.62
C ILE A 21 7.02 2.91 1.38
N PHE A 22 6.31 3.08 0.27
CA PHE A 22 6.73 2.48 -0.99
C PHE A 22 8.03 3.09 -1.50
N TYR A 23 8.16 4.42 -1.45
CA TYR A 23 9.40 5.10 -1.79
C TYR A 23 10.55 4.67 -0.87
N GLY A 24 10.34 4.60 0.45
CA GLY A 24 11.35 4.08 1.38
C GLY A 24 11.78 2.65 1.03
N GLY A 25 10.82 1.77 0.73
CA GLY A 25 11.11 0.40 0.32
C GLY A 25 11.86 0.26 -1.02
N THR A 26 11.63 1.16 -1.98
CA THR A 26 12.40 1.16 -3.25
C THR A 26 13.81 1.68 -3.05
N VAL A 27 14.00 2.76 -2.29
CA VAL A 27 15.32 3.32 -1.97
C VAL A 27 16.17 2.34 -1.14
N LEU A 28 15.54 1.54 -0.27
CA LEU A 28 16.20 0.48 0.50
C LEU A 28 16.54 -0.77 -0.35
N GLY A 29 16.34 -0.72 -1.68
CA GLY A 29 16.76 -1.76 -2.62
C GLY A 29 15.63 -2.64 -3.16
N GLY A 30 14.37 -2.39 -2.82
CA GLY A 30 13.19 -3.04 -3.42
C GLY A 30 13.02 -4.54 -3.13
N THR A 31 13.96 -5.13 -2.38
CA THR A 31 13.97 -6.55 -1.99
C THR A 31 12.94 -6.86 -0.91
N ALA A 32 12.72 -8.15 -0.62
CA ALA A 32 11.92 -8.55 0.53
C ALA A 32 12.50 -7.99 1.86
N GLY A 33 13.83 -8.00 2.00
CA GLY A 33 14.52 -7.44 3.16
C GLY A 33 14.31 -5.93 3.32
N ALA A 34 14.33 -5.17 2.22
CA ALA A 34 14.04 -3.73 2.22
C ALA A 34 12.65 -3.41 2.79
N ARG A 35 11.65 -4.24 2.49
CA ARG A 35 10.28 -4.09 2.99
C ARG A 35 10.17 -4.45 4.48
N LEU A 36 10.91 -5.46 4.93
CA LEU A 36 11.02 -5.81 6.34
C LEU A 36 11.70 -4.69 7.15
N MET A 37 12.70 -4.03 6.57
CA MET A 37 13.33 -2.87 7.20
C MET A 37 12.34 -1.69 7.27
N ALA A 38 11.61 -1.42 6.19
CA ALA A 38 10.59 -0.36 6.20
C ALA A 38 9.52 -0.57 7.28
N ILE A 39 9.00 -1.79 7.48
CA ILE A 39 8.05 -2.06 8.59
C ILE A 39 8.71 -2.01 9.96
N LEU A 40 9.99 -2.37 10.09
CA LEU A 40 10.72 -2.20 11.34
C LEU A 40 10.79 -0.72 11.73
N CYS A 41 11.12 0.17 10.79
CA CYS A 41 11.09 1.62 11.02
C CYS A 41 9.71 2.12 11.46
N VAL A 42 8.64 1.64 10.81
CA VAL A 42 7.25 1.96 11.23
C VAL A 42 6.97 1.44 12.63
N GLY A 43 7.39 0.22 12.94
CA GLY A 43 7.22 -0.38 14.27
C GLY A 43 7.89 0.44 15.37
N VAL A 44 9.10 0.94 15.13
CA VAL A 44 9.81 1.84 16.06
C VAL A 44 9.03 3.16 16.23
N ALA A 45 8.55 3.77 15.14
CA ALA A 45 7.74 4.99 15.23
C ALA A 45 6.43 4.76 16.01
N TYR A 46 5.76 3.63 15.80
CA TYR A 46 4.57 3.23 16.54
C TYR A 46 4.86 2.87 17.99
N PHE A 47 6.04 2.35 18.32
CA PHE A 47 6.43 2.19 19.72
C PHE A 47 6.58 3.55 20.40
N VAL A 48 7.25 4.51 19.76
CA VAL A 48 7.42 5.87 20.30
C VAL A 48 6.06 6.55 20.48
N LEU A 49 5.21 6.55 19.47
CA LEU A 49 3.92 7.26 19.52
C LEU A 49 2.80 6.48 20.22
N GLY A 50 2.81 5.16 20.14
CA GLY A 50 1.78 4.29 20.70
C GLY A 50 2.06 3.85 22.14
N VAL A 51 3.32 3.87 22.59
CA VAL A 51 3.72 3.48 23.95
C VAL A 51 4.28 4.66 24.72
N LEU A 52 5.33 5.33 24.21
CA LEU A 52 6.01 6.37 24.98
C LEU A 52 5.16 7.63 25.16
N PHE A 53 4.45 8.07 24.11
CA PHE A 53 3.57 9.23 24.20
C PHE A 53 2.48 9.10 25.27
N PRO A 54 1.61 8.06 25.27
CA PRO A 54 0.61 7.92 26.33
C PRO A 54 1.25 7.70 27.71
N LEU A 55 2.38 6.99 27.80
CA LEU A 55 3.09 6.78 29.05
C LEU A 55 3.56 8.11 29.66
N VAL A 56 4.18 9.00 28.87
CA VAL A 56 4.58 10.33 29.32
C VAL A 56 3.36 11.14 29.77
N MET A 57 2.25 11.06 29.05
CA MET A 57 1.02 11.77 29.40
C MET A 57 0.47 11.34 30.77
N PHE A 58 0.52 10.04 31.09
CA PHE A 58 0.13 9.52 32.40
C PHE A 58 1.15 9.83 33.50
N MET A 59 2.45 9.75 33.22
CA MET A 59 3.51 10.03 34.20
C MET A 59 3.61 11.52 34.57
N THR A 60 3.29 12.41 33.63
CA THR A 60 3.27 13.86 33.85
C THR A 60 1.98 14.36 34.51
N GLY A 61 1.01 13.48 34.77
CA GLY A 61 -0.27 13.82 35.37
C GLY A 61 -1.21 14.61 34.45
N GLN A 62 -0.89 14.72 33.15
CA GLN A 62 -1.78 15.36 32.16
C GLN A 62 -3.07 14.57 31.95
N GLN A 63 -3.06 13.27 32.25
CA GLN A 63 -4.25 12.41 32.28
C GLN A 63 -4.22 11.52 33.52
N PRO A 64 -5.36 11.34 34.22
CA PRO A 64 -5.44 10.38 35.32
C PRO A 64 -5.33 8.95 34.79
N TRP A 65 -4.73 8.08 35.59
CA TRP A 65 -4.69 6.65 35.28
C TRP A 65 -6.12 6.08 35.30
N PRO A 66 -6.57 5.41 34.23
CA PRO A 66 -7.89 4.79 34.19
C PRO A 66 -7.93 3.51 35.03
N ASP A 67 -9.13 3.09 35.43
CA ASP A 67 -9.34 1.78 36.06
C ASP A 67 -8.90 0.65 35.10
N LEU A 68 -7.89 -0.11 35.51
CA LEU A 68 -7.31 -1.19 34.72
C LEU A 68 -8.20 -2.44 34.76
N LYS A 69 -9.28 -2.42 33.97
CA LYS A 69 -10.19 -3.56 33.81
C LYS A 69 -9.59 -4.60 32.87
N THR A 70 -9.41 -5.84 33.34
CA THR A 70 -8.83 -6.95 32.57
C THR A 70 -9.45 -7.11 31.18
N ASN A 71 -10.78 -7.01 31.07
CA ASN A 71 -11.48 -7.10 29.79
C ASN A 71 -11.02 -6.00 28.82
N GLY A 72 -10.92 -4.75 29.29
CA GLY A 72 -10.46 -3.63 28.47
C GLY A 72 -9.03 -3.82 27.98
N LEU A 73 -8.12 -4.32 28.84
CA LEU A 73 -6.74 -4.62 28.45
C LEU A 73 -6.67 -5.74 27.41
N VAL A 74 -7.43 -6.83 27.59
CA VAL A 74 -7.43 -7.97 26.66
C VAL A 74 -7.97 -7.56 25.28
N PHE A 75 -9.12 -6.88 25.21
CA PHE A 75 -9.68 -6.44 23.92
C PHE A 75 -8.78 -5.41 23.22
N SER A 76 -8.14 -4.50 23.97
CA SER A 76 -7.17 -3.56 23.41
C SER A 76 -5.93 -4.27 22.87
N GLY A 77 -5.44 -5.29 23.59
CA GLY A 77 -4.32 -6.13 23.15
C GLY A 77 -4.66 -6.92 21.88
N LEU A 78 -5.84 -7.55 21.83
CA LEU A 78 -6.33 -8.25 20.64
C LEU A 78 -6.49 -7.33 19.44
N ALA A 79 -6.99 -6.10 19.64
CA ALA A 79 -7.05 -5.09 18.59
C ALA A 79 -5.64 -4.75 18.06
N GLY A 80 -4.66 -4.62 18.94
CA GLY A 80 -3.24 -4.43 18.57
C GLY A 80 -2.68 -5.59 17.73
N VAL A 81 -2.94 -6.84 18.15
CA VAL A 81 -2.54 -8.04 17.39
C VAL A 81 -3.20 -8.07 16.01
N ALA A 82 -4.52 -7.79 15.93
CA ALA A 82 -5.24 -7.73 14.66
C ALA A 82 -4.64 -6.68 13.70
N GLY A 83 -4.26 -5.50 14.23
CA GLY A 83 -3.57 -4.47 13.46
C GLY A 83 -2.19 -4.91 12.96
N ALA A 84 -1.39 -5.54 13.81
CA ALA A 84 -0.06 -6.05 13.45
C ALA A 84 -0.12 -7.14 12.36
N VAL A 85 -1.06 -8.09 12.51
CA VAL A 85 -1.32 -9.12 11.49
C VAL A 85 -1.76 -8.47 10.17
N GLY A 86 -2.66 -7.48 10.21
CA GLY A 86 -3.07 -6.72 9.04
C GLY A 86 -1.89 -6.09 8.29
N ALA A 87 -0.97 -5.43 9.02
CA ALA A 87 0.22 -4.81 8.43
C ALA A 87 1.14 -5.84 7.75
N ILE A 88 1.33 -7.01 8.36
CA ILE A 88 2.10 -8.13 7.78
C ILE A 88 1.41 -8.64 6.50
N CYS A 89 0.08 -8.81 6.51
CA CYS A 89 -0.68 -9.22 5.34
C CYS A 89 -0.54 -8.25 4.17
N VAL A 90 -0.50 -6.93 4.41
CA VAL A 90 -0.26 -5.93 3.35
C VAL A 90 1.09 -6.13 2.67
N ILE A 91 2.14 -6.47 3.43
CA ILE A 91 3.48 -6.70 2.89
C ILE A 91 3.52 -7.97 2.06
N PHE A 92 2.91 -9.05 2.54
CA PHE A 92 2.84 -10.29 1.79
C PHE A 92 1.97 -10.15 0.54
N ALA A 93 0.86 -9.41 0.60
CA ALA A 93 0.06 -9.07 -0.57
C ALA A 93 0.88 -8.29 -1.61
N SER A 94 1.64 -7.28 -1.17
CA SER A 94 2.55 -6.51 -2.06
C SER A 94 3.65 -7.37 -2.66
N SER A 95 4.12 -8.37 -1.91
CA SER A 95 5.12 -9.32 -2.38
C SER A 95 4.56 -10.34 -3.36
N ALA A 96 3.36 -10.84 -3.13
CA ALA A 96 2.63 -11.73 -4.03
C ALA A 96 2.27 -11.02 -5.35
N ALA A 97 1.81 -9.77 -5.27
CA ALA A 97 1.52 -8.91 -6.42
C ALA A 97 2.72 -8.77 -7.37
N VAL A 98 3.92 -8.52 -6.81
CA VAL A 98 5.14 -8.41 -7.62
C VAL A 98 5.53 -9.73 -8.25
N ARG A 99 5.41 -10.83 -7.50
CA ARG A 99 5.70 -12.16 -8.02
C ARG A 99 4.76 -12.51 -9.17
N ALA A 100 3.50 -12.12 -9.08
CA ALA A 100 2.53 -12.28 -10.16
C ALA A 100 2.95 -11.48 -11.40
N ALA A 101 3.31 -10.19 -11.25
CA ALA A 101 3.81 -9.38 -12.36
C ALA A 101 5.06 -9.99 -13.02
N LYS A 102 6.00 -10.51 -12.22
CA LYS A 102 7.21 -11.16 -12.74
C LYS A 102 6.96 -12.48 -13.45
N ALA A 103 5.82 -13.14 -13.20
CA ALA A 103 5.47 -14.39 -13.84
C ALA A 103 4.91 -14.20 -15.27
N GLU A 104 4.48 -12.98 -15.61
CA GLU A 104 3.89 -12.67 -16.91
C GLU A 104 4.90 -12.75 -18.06
N PRO A 105 4.46 -13.19 -19.26
CA PRO A 105 5.32 -13.26 -20.44
C PRO A 105 6.03 -11.93 -20.74
N ALA A 106 5.31 -10.82 -20.65
CA ALA A 106 5.85 -9.48 -20.92
C ALA A 106 7.04 -9.12 -20.00
N TYR A 107 7.00 -9.49 -18.71
CA TYR A 107 8.12 -9.26 -17.81
C TYR A 107 9.33 -10.13 -18.18
N LYS A 108 9.09 -11.39 -18.54
CA LYS A 108 10.15 -12.32 -18.97
C LYS A 108 10.78 -11.92 -20.29
N GLU A 109 10.00 -11.35 -21.20
CA GLU A 109 10.51 -10.77 -22.45
C GLU A 109 11.44 -9.60 -22.17
N MET A 110 11.04 -8.66 -21.29
CA MET A 110 11.92 -7.56 -20.87
C MET A 110 13.20 -8.06 -20.17
N GLU A 111 13.10 -9.12 -19.35
CA GLU A 111 14.24 -9.75 -18.70
C GLU A 111 15.19 -10.39 -19.73
N ALA A 112 14.65 -11.07 -20.74
CA ALA A 112 15.44 -11.62 -21.85
C ALA A 112 16.09 -10.52 -22.70
N LEU A 113 15.37 -9.42 -22.96
CA LEU A 113 15.88 -8.26 -23.69
C LEU A 113 17.05 -7.61 -22.96
N LYS A 114 16.94 -7.49 -21.63
CA LYS A 114 18.02 -7.00 -20.77
C LYS A 114 19.25 -7.89 -20.85
N ALA A 115 19.06 -9.21 -20.71
CA ALA A 115 20.16 -10.17 -20.80
C ALA A 115 20.83 -10.14 -22.19
N ALA A 116 20.06 -9.97 -23.26
CA ALA A 116 20.59 -9.82 -24.62
C ALA A 116 21.37 -8.51 -24.81
N SER A 117 20.87 -7.40 -24.24
CA SER A 117 21.55 -6.10 -24.26
C SER A 117 22.88 -6.15 -23.49
N ASP A 118 22.89 -6.74 -22.30
CA ASP A 118 24.11 -6.92 -21.49
C ASP A 118 25.16 -7.77 -22.22
N GLN A 119 24.72 -8.80 -22.95
CA GLN A 119 25.61 -9.62 -23.80
C GLN A 119 26.12 -8.86 -25.03
N ALA A 120 25.28 -8.05 -25.68
CA ALA A 120 25.68 -7.25 -26.84
C ALA A 120 26.73 -6.20 -26.44
N ALA A 121 26.52 -5.54 -25.31
CA ALA A 121 27.47 -4.61 -24.71
C ALA A 121 28.84 -5.24 -24.40
N ALA A 122 28.87 -6.50 -23.96
CA ALA A 122 30.11 -7.21 -23.70
C ALA A 122 30.90 -7.53 -24.99
N ARG A 123 30.23 -7.61 -26.14
CA ARG A 123 30.85 -7.90 -27.45
C ARG A 123 31.34 -6.64 -28.15
N THR A 124 30.58 -5.56 -28.04
CA THR A 124 30.86 -4.29 -28.71
C THR A 124 30.68 -3.15 -27.71
N PRO A 125 31.76 -2.70 -27.05
CA PRO A 125 31.68 -1.59 -26.11
C PRO A 125 31.24 -0.31 -26.84
N THR A 126 30.02 0.13 -26.58
CA THR A 126 29.52 1.44 -27.01
C THR A 126 29.93 2.51 -26.00
N ASP A 127 29.59 3.78 -26.29
CA ASP A 127 29.80 4.86 -25.33
C ASP A 127 29.15 4.50 -23.98
N PRO A 128 29.93 4.42 -22.88
CA PRO A 128 29.44 4.02 -21.57
C PRO A 128 28.29 4.90 -21.07
N ALA A 129 28.21 6.17 -21.50
CA ALA A 129 27.11 7.05 -21.16
C ALA A 129 25.78 6.56 -21.76
N VAL A 130 25.78 6.19 -23.04
CA VAL A 130 24.59 5.72 -23.78
C VAL A 130 24.11 4.38 -23.21
N GLN A 131 25.04 3.46 -22.98
CA GLN A 131 24.73 2.13 -22.45
C GLN A 131 24.15 2.19 -21.03
N SER A 132 24.70 3.06 -20.17
CA SER A 132 24.18 3.26 -18.81
C SER A 132 22.76 3.82 -18.81
N GLN A 133 22.42 4.67 -19.79
CA GLN A 133 21.08 5.24 -19.96
C GLN A 133 20.07 4.19 -20.43
N GLU A 134 20.40 3.36 -21.41
CA GLU A 134 19.51 2.29 -21.88
C GLU A 134 19.26 1.24 -20.79
N ALA A 135 20.30 0.83 -20.07
CA ALA A 135 20.17 -0.11 -18.96
C ALA A 135 19.32 0.46 -17.82
N ALA A 136 19.48 1.76 -17.52
CA ALA A 136 18.67 2.44 -16.51
C ALA A 136 17.21 2.59 -16.94
N ALA A 137 16.95 2.92 -18.22
CA ALA A 137 15.60 3.06 -18.76
C ALA A 137 14.86 1.71 -18.75
N LEU A 138 15.49 0.64 -19.21
CA LEU A 138 14.91 -0.71 -19.20
C LEU A 138 14.65 -1.20 -17.78
N LYS A 139 15.59 -0.96 -16.85
CA LYS A 139 15.38 -1.26 -15.43
C LYS A 139 14.20 -0.50 -14.85
N ALA A 140 14.05 0.79 -15.18
CA ALA A 140 12.93 1.60 -14.71
C ALA A 140 11.59 1.10 -15.24
N GLU A 141 11.54 0.65 -16.50
CA GLU A 141 10.36 0.04 -17.11
C GLU A 141 9.98 -1.28 -16.41
N MET A 142 10.96 -2.17 -16.18
CA MET A 142 10.77 -3.42 -15.44
C MET A 142 10.29 -3.18 -14.00
N ASP A 143 10.88 -2.21 -13.30
CA ASP A 143 10.49 -1.83 -11.94
C ASP A 143 9.05 -1.26 -11.89
N THR A 144 8.67 -0.49 -12.92
CA THR A 144 7.32 0.04 -13.10
C THR A 144 6.31 -1.09 -13.35
N TYR A 145 6.65 -2.02 -14.25
CA TYR A 145 5.81 -3.18 -14.55
C TYR A 145 5.57 -4.06 -13.32
N ALA A 146 6.64 -4.36 -12.58
CA ALA A 146 6.57 -5.12 -11.33
C ALA A 146 5.76 -4.40 -10.24
N GLY A 147 5.64 -3.08 -10.32
CA GLY A 147 4.86 -2.23 -9.43
C GLY A 147 3.35 -2.22 -9.71
N LYS A 148 2.92 -2.61 -10.91
CA LYS A 148 1.53 -2.52 -11.40
C LYS A 148 0.50 -3.03 -10.39
N TYR A 149 0.62 -4.29 -9.99
CA TYR A 149 -0.36 -4.91 -9.08
C TYR A 149 -0.38 -4.31 -7.68
N ARG A 150 0.72 -3.67 -7.23
CA ARG A 150 0.75 -3.03 -5.91
C ARG A 150 -0.16 -1.81 -5.84
N LEU A 151 -0.42 -1.14 -6.97
CA LEU A 151 -1.25 0.07 -7.05
C LEU A 151 -2.70 -0.18 -6.63
N PHE A 152 -3.16 -1.43 -6.73
CA PHE A 152 -4.51 -1.86 -6.37
C PHE A 152 -4.66 -2.21 -4.88
N ILE A 153 -3.57 -2.59 -4.21
CA ILE A 153 -3.62 -3.13 -2.84
C ILE A 153 -4.16 -2.09 -1.85
N ALA A 154 -3.56 -0.89 -1.84
CA ALA A 154 -3.96 0.13 -0.88
C ALA A 154 -5.41 0.62 -1.07
N PRO A 155 -5.87 0.99 -2.29
CA PRO A 155 -7.27 1.35 -2.50
C PRO A 155 -8.26 0.26 -2.10
N LEU A 156 -7.94 -1.01 -2.37
CA LEU A 156 -8.80 -2.13 -1.95
C LEU A 156 -8.88 -2.25 -0.43
N ILE A 157 -7.76 -2.19 0.28
CA ILE A 157 -7.75 -2.29 1.75
C ILE A 157 -8.48 -1.10 2.38
N PHE A 158 -8.14 0.12 1.99
CA PHE A 158 -8.74 1.33 2.56
C PHE A 158 -10.19 1.56 2.12
N GLY A 159 -10.62 0.96 1.00
CA GLY A 159 -12.01 0.94 0.57
C GLY A 159 -12.86 -0.12 1.28
N LEU A 160 -12.30 -1.31 1.53
CA LEU A 160 -13.01 -2.41 2.18
C LEU A 160 -13.03 -2.28 3.70
N ALA A 161 -12.01 -1.70 4.33
CA ALA A 161 -11.91 -1.61 5.79
C ALA A 161 -13.11 -0.89 6.45
N PRO A 162 -13.60 0.27 5.94
CA PRO A 162 -14.80 0.90 6.49
C PRO A 162 -16.05 0.03 6.37
N VAL A 163 -16.19 -0.71 5.26
CA VAL A 163 -17.33 -1.61 5.02
C VAL A 163 -17.30 -2.78 6.01
N ILE A 164 -16.14 -3.44 6.16
CA ILE A 164 -15.96 -4.55 7.10
C ILE A 164 -16.20 -4.07 8.54
N ASN A 165 -15.64 -2.93 8.93
CA ASN A 165 -15.85 -2.37 10.26
C ASN A 165 -17.34 -2.11 10.55
N THR A 166 -18.05 -1.58 9.56
CA THR A 166 -19.49 -1.30 9.67
C THR A 166 -20.31 -2.59 9.81
N LEU A 167 -20.04 -3.59 8.98
CA LEU A 167 -20.73 -4.88 9.03
C LEU A 167 -20.45 -5.62 10.35
N LEU A 168 -19.19 -5.62 10.79
CA LEU A 168 -18.81 -6.20 12.08
C LEU A 168 -19.49 -5.47 13.24
N ALA A 169 -19.51 -4.14 13.24
CA ALA A 169 -20.19 -3.36 14.29
C ALA A 169 -21.71 -3.58 14.29
N SER A 170 -22.31 -3.81 13.12
CA SER A 170 -23.74 -4.14 12.98
C SER A 170 -24.09 -5.53 13.51
N LEU A 171 -23.10 -6.44 13.61
CA LEU A 171 -23.27 -7.81 14.13
C LEU A 171 -22.76 -8.00 15.56
N TRP A 172 -21.69 -7.30 15.94
CA TRP A 172 -21.00 -7.41 17.22
C TRP A 172 -20.72 -6.01 17.78
N HIS A 173 -21.45 -5.65 18.84
CA HIS A 173 -21.37 -4.33 19.48
C HIS A 173 -21.17 -4.51 21.00
N PRO A 174 -19.93 -4.72 21.46
CA PRO A 174 -19.62 -5.04 22.86
C PRO A 174 -20.07 -3.93 23.82
N ARG A 175 -20.68 -4.33 24.94
CA ARG A 175 -21.19 -3.41 25.99
C ARG A 175 -20.41 -3.57 27.30
N PRO A 176 -20.34 -2.55 28.16
CA PRO A 176 -19.79 -2.69 29.50
C PRO A 176 -20.54 -3.80 30.28
N GLY A 177 -19.84 -4.89 30.59
CA GLY A 177 -20.41 -6.06 31.30
C GLY A 177 -20.87 -7.21 30.40
N ASP A 178 -21.07 -6.97 29.09
CA ASP A 178 -21.42 -8.00 28.10
C ASP A 178 -20.59 -7.83 26.82
N PRO A 179 -19.35 -8.36 26.80
CA PRO A 179 -18.44 -8.20 25.67
C PRO A 179 -18.82 -9.04 24.45
N TRP A 180 -19.65 -10.07 24.61
CA TRP A 180 -20.08 -10.97 23.53
C TRP A 180 -21.48 -10.65 23.04
N HIS A 181 -21.83 -9.37 23.05
CA HIS A 181 -23.13 -8.91 22.63
C HIS A 181 -23.24 -8.93 21.10
N PHE A 182 -23.83 -10.01 20.58
CA PHE A 182 -24.16 -10.18 19.17
C PHE A 182 -25.62 -9.83 18.94
N GLY A 183 -25.88 -8.91 18.01
CA GLY A 183 -27.22 -8.50 17.62
C GLY A 183 -27.15 -7.88 16.25
N PHE A 184 -28.19 -8.05 15.45
CA PHE A 184 -28.28 -7.43 14.12
C PHE A 184 -29.06 -6.14 14.22
N ASP A 185 -28.36 -5.01 14.30
CA ASP A 185 -28.97 -3.70 14.10
C ASP A 185 -28.86 -3.35 12.62
N PRO A 186 -29.97 -3.42 11.85
CA PRO A 186 -29.93 -3.20 10.42
C PRO A 186 -29.38 -1.80 10.13
N PRO A 187 -28.36 -1.68 9.27
CA PRO A 187 -27.77 -0.39 8.95
C PRO A 187 -28.84 0.50 8.31
N GLY A 188 -29.01 1.72 8.83
CA GLY A 188 -29.93 2.69 8.23
C GLY A 188 -29.60 2.93 6.75
N TRP A 189 -30.60 3.25 5.93
CA TRP A 189 -30.43 3.40 4.46
C TRP A 189 -29.28 4.35 4.05
N LYS A 190 -29.00 5.36 4.88
CA LYS A 190 -27.88 6.31 4.71
C LYS A 190 -26.51 5.63 4.70
N LEU A 191 -26.34 4.60 5.53
CA LEU A 191 -25.10 3.83 5.61
C LEU A 191 -24.92 2.95 4.36
N VAL A 192 -26.00 2.32 3.89
CA VAL A 192 -25.99 1.55 2.63
C VAL A 192 -25.66 2.45 1.44
N ALA A 193 -26.26 3.64 1.37
CA ALA A 193 -25.94 4.64 0.35
C ALA A 193 -24.46 5.09 0.44
N GLY A 194 -23.94 5.28 1.65
CA GLY A 194 -22.53 5.58 1.88
C GLY A 194 -21.59 4.46 1.40
N ILE A 195 -21.91 3.21 1.68
CA ILE A 195 -21.15 2.04 1.21
C ILE A 195 -21.16 1.98 -0.33
N ALA A 196 -22.33 2.21 -0.96
CA ALA A 196 -22.44 2.25 -2.41
C ALA A 196 -21.60 3.36 -3.03
N LEU A 197 -21.57 4.55 -2.42
CA LEU A 197 -20.73 5.68 -2.86
C LEU A 197 -19.24 5.39 -2.68
N VAL A 198 -18.83 4.75 -1.58
CA VAL A 198 -17.44 4.33 -1.37
C VAL A 198 -17.04 3.29 -2.42
N ALA A 199 -17.89 2.30 -2.68
CA ALA A 199 -17.64 1.28 -3.70
C ALA A 199 -17.51 1.91 -5.10
N ALA A 200 -18.40 2.85 -5.44
CA ALA A 200 -18.32 3.60 -6.70
C ALA A 200 -17.06 4.45 -6.78
N GLY A 201 -16.65 5.11 -5.69
CA GLY A 201 -15.42 5.89 -5.62
C GLY A 201 -14.17 5.04 -5.78
N VAL A 202 -14.09 3.89 -5.10
CA VAL A 202 -12.99 2.93 -5.27
C VAL A 202 -12.96 2.40 -6.71
N PHE A 203 -14.11 2.03 -7.26
CA PHE A 203 -14.21 1.61 -8.66
C PHE A 203 -13.68 2.69 -9.61
N LEU A 204 -14.12 3.94 -9.47
CA LEU A 204 -13.70 5.04 -10.33
C LEU A 204 -12.18 5.31 -10.21
N VAL A 205 -11.62 5.25 -9.00
CA VAL A 205 -10.18 5.40 -8.77
C VAL A 205 -9.40 4.28 -9.45
N LEU A 206 -9.84 3.03 -9.32
CA LEU A 206 -9.18 1.89 -9.95
C LEU A 206 -9.31 1.95 -11.48
N TYR A 207 -10.49 2.29 -11.99
CA TYR A 207 -10.76 2.46 -13.41
C TYR A 207 -9.91 3.57 -14.03
N SER A 208 -9.87 4.75 -13.38
CA SER A 208 -9.03 5.86 -13.83
C SER A 208 -7.53 5.51 -13.80
N LYS A 209 -7.07 4.72 -12.83
CA LYS A 209 -5.69 4.23 -12.79
C LYS A 209 -5.39 3.26 -13.92
N GLU A 210 -6.29 2.34 -14.21
CA GLU A 210 -6.17 1.44 -15.37
C GLU A 210 -6.11 2.23 -16.69
N GLU A 211 -6.95 3.26 -16.86
CA GLU A 211 -6.92 4.14 -18.03
C GLU A 211 -5.60 4.91 -18.14
N GLU A 212 -5.08 5.44 -17.03
CA GLU A 212 -3.78 6.14 -17.01
C GLU A 212 -2.62 5.21 -17.37
N GLU A 213 -2.62 3.97 -16.87
CA GLU A 213 -1.63 2.95 -17.25
C GLU A 213 -1.71 2.62 -18.74
N GLN A 214 -2.92 2.47 -19.29
CA GLN A 214 -3.14 2.22 -20.72
C GLN A 214 -2.70 3.40 -21.59
N LYS A 215 -3.02 4.64 -21.18
CA LYS A 215 -2.59 5.87 -21.86
C LYS A 215 -1.07 6.02 -21.83
N LYS A 216 -0.41 5.74 -20.71
CA LYS A 216 1.06 5.72 -20.62
C LYS A 216 1.66 4.67 -21.56
N LYS A 217 1.07 3.49 -21.68
CA LYS A 217 1.49 2.45 -22.64
C LYS A 217 1.35 2.90 -24.10
N ALA A 218 0.23 3.54 -24.45
CA ALA A 218 0.01 4.09 -25.78
C ALA A 218 0.99 5.24 -26.11
N MET A 219 1.28 6.11 -25.14
CA MET A 219 2.22 7.23 -25.29
C MET A 219 3.70 6.81 -25.27
N ALA A 220 4.03 5.64 -24.70
CA ALA A 220 5.38 5.06 -24.76
C ALA A 220 5.69 4.35 -26.09
N THR A 221 4.68 4.12 -26.94
CA THR A 221 4.81 3.39 -28.21
C THR A 221 5.35 4.21 -29.42
N PRO A 222 5.57 5.54 -29.44
CA PRO A 222 6.05 6.24 -30.64
C PRO A 222 7.59 6.37 -30.75
N LYS A 223 8.38 5.35 -30.35
CA LYS A 223 9.84 5.34 -30.65
C LYS A 223 10.38 4.05 -31.27
N ALA A 224 9.56 3.01 -31.42
CA ALA A 224 9.97 1.80 -32.16
C ALA A 224 9.81 1.93 -33.68
N ALA A 225 9.02 2.89 -34.17
CA ALA A 225 8.75 3.07 -35.60
C ALA A 225 9.75 4.00 -36.32
N ALA A 226 10.71 4.60 -35.62
CA ALA A 226 11.63 5.60 -36.19
C ALA A 226 13.02 5.04 -36.60
N VAL A 227 13.24 3.71 -36.54
CA VAL A 227 14.54 3.09 -36.87
C VAL A 227 14.46 2.13 -38.06
N ALA A 228 13.38 2.15 -38.85
CA ALA A 228 13.40 1.48 -40.15
C ALA A 228 14.20 2.33 -41.15
N PRO A 229 15.30 1.83 -41.75
CA PRO A 229 16.03 2.60 -42.76
C PRO A 229 15.18 2.71 -44.04
N PRO A 230 15.33 3.81 -44.82
CA PRO A 230 14.65 3.93 -46.10
C PRO A 230 15.13 2.81 -47.03
N ALA A 231 14.18 2.06 -47.58
CA ALA A 231 14.44 1.05 -48.59
C ALA A 231 15.12 1.71 -49.80
N GLY A 232 16.35 1.26 -50.09
CA GLY A 232 17.09 1.51 -51.32
C GLY A 232 17.31 0.21 -52.05
#